data_AF-A0A7C3V3W4-F1
#
_entry.id   AF-A0A7C3V3W4-F1
#
_cell.length_a   1.000
_cell.length_b   1.000
_cell.length_c   1.000
_cell.angle_alpha   90.00
_cell.angle_beta   90.00
_cell.angle_gamma   90.00
#
_symmetry.space_group_name_H-M   'P 1'
#
loop_
_entity.id
_entity.type
_entity.pdbx_description
1 polymer ?
#
loop_
_entity_poly.entity_id
_entity_poly.type
_entity_poly.pdbx_seq_one_letter_code
_entity_poly.pdbx_strand_id
1 'polypeptide(L)' 'MFTIGILASGKGSNAKVLIEEAKTGNIPVRVGLVASDNPDAGALEIARKAGVPSLYIDPGKYRTFLEVRRENEYAARL' A
#
# COMPACT_ATOMS: atom_id res chain seq x y z
N MET A 1 15.58 -9.72 7.90
CA MET A 1 14.83 -9.33 6.69
C MET A 1 13.66 -8.46 7.13
N PHE A 2 13.56 -7.23 6.63
CA PHE A 2 12.53 -6.28 7.07
C PHE A 2 11.27 -6.40 6.22
N THR A 3 10.10 -6.22 6.84
CA THR A 3 8.83 -6.13 6.11
C THR A 3 8.46 -4.66 5.98
N ILE A 4 8.16 -4.22 4.76
CA ILE A 4 7.75 -2.85 4.47
C ILE A 4 6.31 -2.79 3.96
N GLY A 5 5.64 -1.68 4.26
CA GLY A 5 4.39 -1.27 3.62
C GLY A 5 4.65 -0.16 2.60
N ILE A 6 3.94 -0.16 1.49
CA ILE A 6 4.02 0.87 0.45
C ILE A 6 2.72 1.67 0.43
N LEU A 7 2.80 2.99 0.56
CA LEU A 7 1.66 3.90 0.38
C LEU A 7 1.74 4.54 -1.02
N ALA A 8 0.71 4.37 -1.85
CA ALA A 8 0.74 4.88 -3.22
C ALA A 8 -0.66 5.20 -3.79
N SER A 9 -0.90 6.44 -4.20
CA SER A 9 -2.20 6.93 -4.71
C SER A 9 -2.27 7.10 -6.23
N GLY A 10 -1.17 6.88 -6.94
CA GLY A 10 -1.03 7.08 -8.39
C GLY A 10 -0.92 5.79 -9.21
N LYS A 11 -0.27 5.87 -10.37
CA LYS A 11 -0.06 4.74 -11.31
C LYS A 11 0.66 3.53 -10.71
N GLY A 12 1.47 3.74 -9.67
CA GLY A 12 2.16 2.65 -8.96
C GLY A 12 3.46 2.16 -9.59
N SER A 13 4.10 2.93 -10.48
CA SER A 13 5.38 2.54 -11.11
C SER A 13 6.47 2.22 -10.09
N ASN A 14 6.60 3.02 -9.02
CA ASN A 14 7.57 2.75 -7.94
C ASN A 14 7.21 1.50 -7.15
N ALA A 15 5.92 1.29 -6.86
CA ALA A 15 5.44 0.10 -6.17
C ALA A 15 5.76 -1.17 -6.98
N LYS A 16 5.58 -1.12 -8.32
CA LYS A 16 5.93 -2.22 -9.22
C LYS A 16 7.41 -2.60 -9.09
N VAL A 17 8.31 -1.62 -9.25
CA VAL A 17 9.76 -1.86 -9.16
C VAL A 17 10.14 -2.42 -7.80
N LEU A 18 9.66 -1.83 -6.71
CA LEU A 18 9.97 -2.31 -5.35
C LEU A 18 9.48 -3.74 -5.11
N ILE A 19 8.29 -4.10 -5.61
CA ILE A 19 7.76 -5.46 -5.49
C ILE A 19 8.58 -6.45 -6.31
N GLU A 20 8.97 -6.08 -7.54
CA GLU A 20 9.79 -6.92 -8.41
C GLU A 20 11.18 -7.16 -7.80
N GLU A 21 11.87 -6.11 -7.38
CA GLU A 21 13.21 -6.19 -6.77
C GLU A 21 13.21 -6.96 -5.43
N ALA A 22 12.14 -6.81 -4.64
CA ALA A 22 11.97 -7.58 -3.41
C ALA A 22 11.75 -9.07 -3.68
N LYS A 23 11.05 -9.42 -4.77
CA LYS A 23 10.81 -10.82 -5.17
C LYS A 23 12.05 -11.49 -5.76
N THR A 24 12.85 -10.75 -6.52
CA THR A 24 14.11 -11.26 -7.08
C THR A 24 15.22 -11.34 -6.04
N GLY A 25 15.04 -10.72 -4.87
CA GLY A 25 16.03 -10.73 -3.79
C GLY A 25 17.14 -9.68 -3.96
N ASN A 26 16.98 -8.75 -4.91
CA ASN A 26 17.93 -7.67 -5.15
C ASN A 26 17.95 -6.65 -4.00
N ILE A 27 16.82 -6.50 -3.29
CA ILE A 27 16.73 -5.71 -2.07
C ILE A 27 16.33 -6.60 -0.88
N PRO A 28 16.93 -6.43 0.30
CA PRO A 28 16.73 -7.32 1.45
C PRO A 28 15.45 -7.01 2.25
N VAL A 29 14.33 -6.83 1.55
CA VAL A 29 13.02 -6.50 2.14
C VAL A 29 11.92 -7.41 1.57
N ARG A 30 10.87 -7.59 2.37
CA ARG A 30 9.60 -8.18 1.94
C ARG A 30 8.56 -7.08 1.84
N VAL A 31 7.84 -6.99 0.73
CA VAL A 31 6.66 -6.12 0.63
C VAL A 31 5.47 -6.85 1.27
N GLY A 32 5.05 -6.36 2.44
CA GLY A 32 3.96 -6.97 3.21
C GLY A 32 2.57 -6.44 2.84
N LEU A 33 2.49 -5.18 2.42
CA LEU A 33 1.24 -4.49 2.12
C LEU A 33 1.49 -3.36 1.11
N VAL A 34 0.53 -3.16 0.21
CA VAL A 34 0.38 -1.90 -0.54
C VAL A 34 -0.94 -1.27 -0.15
N ALA A 35 -0.92 -0.01 0.30
CA ALA A 35 -2.12 0.72 0.67
C ALA A 35 -2.27 2.03 -0.11
N SER A 36 -3.52 2.46 -0.25
CA SER A 36 -3.86 3.68 -0.98
C SER A 36 -5.13 4.32 -0.43
N ASP A 37 -5.19 5.64 -0.45
CA ASP A 37 -6.39 6.43 -0.20
C ASP A 37 -7.20 6.72 -1.47
N ASN A 38 -6.73 6.21 -2.62
CA ASN A 38 -7.41 6.28 -3.89
C ASN A 38 -7.83 4.86 -4.32
N PRO A 39 -9.14 4.55 -4.41
CA PRO A 39 -9.60 3.20 -4.75
C PRO A 39 -9.20 2.80 -6.18
N ASP A 40 -8.99 3.78 -7.07
CA ASP A 40 -8.60 3.57 -8.46
C ASP A 40 -7.07 3.61 -8.67
N ALA A 41 -6.28 3.61 -7.59
CA ALA A 41 -4.82 3.62 -7.69
C ALA A 41 -4.30 2.37 -8.41
N GLY A 42 -3.55 2.57 -9.50
CA GLY A 42 -2.88 1.48 -10.22
C GLY A 42 -1.95 0.66 -9.34
N ALA A 43 -1.42 1.24 -8.26
CA ALA A 43 -0.62 0.55 -7.25
C ALA A 43 -1.36 -0.62 -6.57
N LEU A 44 -2.66 -0.47 -6.30
CA LEU A 44 -3.47 -1.54 -5.69
C LEU A 44 -3.59 -2.73 -6.65
N GLU A 45 -3.83 -2.45 -7.93
CA GLU A 45 -3.93 -3.50 -8.95
C GLU A 45 -2.60 -4.21 -9.19
N ILE A 46 -1.49 -3.45 -9.22
CA ILE A 46 -0.14 -4.00 -9.32
C ILE A 46 0.14 -4.95 -8.15
N ALA A 47 -0.22 -4.57 -6.92
CA ALA A 47 -0.05 -5.40 -5.74
C ALA A 47 -0.85 -6.71 -5.84
N ARG A 48 -2.14 -6.61 -6.21
CA ARG A 48 -3.01 -7.78 -6.43
C ARG A 48 -2.42 -8.76 -7.45
N LYS A 49 -1.99 -8.26 -8.62
CA LYS A 49 -1.37 -9.09 -9.66
C LYS A 49 -0.05 -9.73 -9.20
N ALA A 50 0.66 -9.06 -8.31
CA ALA A 50 1.89 -9.58 -7.74
C ALA A 50 1.65 -10.51 -6.52
N GLY A 51 0.41 -10.77 -6.11
CA GLY A 51 0.13 -11.59 -4.93
C GLY A 51 0.56 -10.93 -3.61
N VAL A 52 0.69 -9.60 -3.59
CA VAL A 52 0.97 -8.81 -2.40
C VAL A 52 -0.37 -8.30 -1.83
N PRO A 53 -0.61 -8.39 -0.51
CA PRO A 53 -1.79 -7.81 0.11
C PRO A 53 -1.97 -6.33 -0.28
N SER A 54 -3.19 -5.96 -0.64
CA SER A 54 -3.54 -4.59 -1.04
C SER A 54 -4.72 -4.07 -0.20
N LEU A 55 -4.63 -2.85 0.31
CA LEU A 55 -5.66 -2.23 1.14
C LEU A 55 -6.03 -0.84 0.64
N TYR A 56 -7.31 -0.62 0.34
CA TYR A 56 -7.85 0.72 0.22
C TYR A 56 -8.17 1.28 1.63
N ILE A 57 -7.68 2.48 1.92
CA ILE A 57 -7.90 3.21 3.16
C ILE A 57 -8.78 4.42 2.82
N ASP A 58 -10.07 4.34 3.12
CA ASP A 58 -10.96 5.51 2.98
C ASP A 58 -10.52 6.62 3.97
N PRO A 59 -10.06 7.79 3.48
CA PRO A 59 -9.58 8.87 4.33
C PRO A 59 -10.70 9.63 5.06
N GLY A 60 -11.95 9.47 4.64
CA GLY A 60 -13.11 10.20 5.14
C GLY A 60 -13.52 11.37 4.25
N LYS A 61 -14.19 12.37 4.85
CA LYS A 61 -14.79 13.49 4.13
C LYS A 61 -13.74 14.40 3.48
N TYR A 62 -12.56 14.50 4.09
CA TYR A 62 -11.46 15.33 3.63
C TYR A 62 -10.36 14.48 3.02
N ARG A 63 -9.89 14.82 1.82
CA ARG A 63 -8.82 14.08 1.12
C ARG A 63 -7.41 14.53 1.49
N THR A 64 -7.27 15.46 2.44
CA THR A 64 -5.99 16.05 2.85
C THR A 64 -5.39 15.39 4.09
N PHE A 65 -6.18 14.66 4.85
CA PHE A 65 -5.75 13.91 6.02
C PHE A 65 -6.68 12.73 6.26
N LEU A 66 -6.18 11.68 6.90
CA LEU A 66 -7.00 10.59 7.40
C LEU A 66 -7.76 11.07 8.63
N GLU A 67 -9.10 11.05 8.60
CA GLU A 67 -9.89 11.46 9.76
C GLU A 67 -9.51 10.66 11.00
N VAL A 68 -9.29 11.33 12.13
CA VAL A 68 -8.82 10.72 13.39
C VAL A 68 -9.67 9.51 13.81
N ARG A 69 -11.00 9.59 13.63
CA ARG A 69 -11.88 8.45 13.91
C ARG A 69 -11.53 7.23 13.05
N ARG A 70 -11.30 7.43 11.75
CA ARG A 70 -10.94 6.37 10.81
C ARG A 70 -9.53 5.86 11.06
N GLU A 71 -8.59 6.75 11.36
CA GLU A 71 -7.23 6.36 11.77
C GLU A 71 -7.27 5.39 12.96
N ASN A 72 -8.03 5.72 14.01
CA ASN A 72 -8.21 4.85 15.16
C ASN A 72 -8.88 3.52 14.78
N GLU A 73 -9.89 3.54 13.89
CA GLU A 73 -10.55 2.33 13.40
C GLU A 73 -9.60 1.41 12.61
N TYR A 74 -8.68 1.96 11.82
CA TYR A 74 -7.66 1.18 11.10
C TYR A 74 -6.55 0.69 12.02
N ALA A 75 -6.07 1.54 12.92
CA ALA A 75 -5.01 1.19 13.88
C ALA A 75 -5.46 0.05 14.81
N ALA A 76 -6.73 0.00 15.20
CA ALA A 76 -7.28 -1.07 16.03
C ALA A 76 -7.41 -2.43 15.32
N ARG A 77 -7.18 -2.50 14.00
CA ARG A 77 -7.24 -3.73 13.19
C ARG A 77 -5.85 -4.34 12.92
N LEU A 78 -4.78 -3.64 13.30
CA LEU A 78 -3.39 -4.08 13.19
C LEU A 78 -2.96 -4.80 14.48
#